data_AF-A0A3D3R6H7-F1
#
_entry.id   AF-A0A3D3R6H7-F1
#
_cell.length_a   1.000
_cell.length_b   1.000
_cell.length_c   1.000
_cell.angle_alpha   90.00
_cell.angle_beta   90.00
_cell.angle_gamma   90.00
#
_symmetry.space_group_name_H-M   'P 1'
#
loop_
_entity.id
_entity.type
_entity.pdbx_description
1 polymer ?
#
loop_
_entity_poly.entity_id
_entity_poly.type
_entity_poly.pdbx_seq_one_letter_code
_entity_poly.pdbx_strand_id
1 'polypeptide(L)'
;MAKMTPPRISDPDKGGITLTLAEPAPETMRIETGTWITDTPIDDNKTPLLFRVTVENEIAKGETTVNEVKVLQLTTLDDIERILARRESEKFLDDVSVSNIDLKSYAYGEEGSQQGTYVVGPGPSPGSDSGFLPLSLAISFFFMWAISGTGQPANMVRLMAFRDTKTLQRSICTVAIYYTLIYFPLVVIFCCARVLLPGMEGDSDRIMPAMAVYLTEHIGMGWLAGLLVAAPFAAVMSTVDSFLLLISSAWVRDVYQRNINPEASEKTIKMLSYLATFVVGTAAMVVAINPPQFLQDIIVYVGSGLAASFLATIVYGLYWRRVNAAGAMGAMLGGFSVHLAMYVTGYFVNGSFFKPYQLFDFDPIIIGLFVSFISGFVVTKMTAPPPEELVHKYFYTTKADA
;
A
#
# COMPACT_ATOMS: atom_id res chain seq x y z
N MET A 1 -14.25 -5.19 26.31
CA MET A 1 -14.04 -5.06 24.85
C MET A 1 -14.56 -3.69 24.45
N ALA A 2 -13.78 -2.89 23.72
CA ALA A 2 -14.29 -1.65 23.14
C ALA A 2 -15.45 -1.99 22.20
N LYS A 3 -16.61 -1.37 22.43
CA LYS A 3 -17.87 -1.64 21.71
C LYS A 3 -18.06 -0.63 20.58
N MET A 4 -17.05 -0.46 19.74
CA MET A 4 -17.15 0.45 18.60
C MET A 4 -17.99 -0.18 17.49
N THR A 5 -18.97 0.56 17.02
CA THR A 5 -19.73 0.27 15.80
C THR A 5 -19.04 0.96 14.62
N PRO A 6 -18.95 0.34 13.43
CA PRO A 6 -18.38 1.00 12.26
C PRO A 6 -19.10 2.34 11.97
N PRO A 7 -18.36 3.42 11.70
CA PRO A 7 -18.97 4.71 11.39
C PRO A 7 -19.71 4.65 10.04
N ARG A 8 -20.64 5.57 9.82
CA ARG A 8 -21.25 5.74 8.48
C ARG A 8 -20.36 6.63 7.63
N ILE A 9 -20.19 6.29 6.36
CA ILE A 9 -19.24 6.97 5.47
C ILE A 9 -19.95 7.47 4.20
N SER A 10 -19.60 8.68 3.78
CA SER A 10 -20.03 9.20 2.47
C SER A 10 -19.35 8.40 1.36
N ASP A 11 -20.10 8.06 0.31
CA ASP A 11 -19.52 7.36 -0.83
C ASP A 11 -18.46 8.27 -1.53
N PRO A 12 -17.28 7.72 -1.90
CA PRO A 12 -16.20 8.48 -2.51
C PRO A 12 -16.62 9.21 -3.79
N ASP A 13 -17.49 8.60 -4.60
CA ASP A 13 -17.83 9.07 -5.94
C ASP A 13 -19.13 9.90 -5.97
N LYS A 14 -20.09 9.64 -5.05
CA LYS A 14 -21.39 10.34 -4.96
C LYS A 14 -21.89 10.42 -3.51
N GLY A 15 -22.72 11.41 -3.16
CA GLY A 15 -23.29 11.53 -1.80
C GLY A 15 -22.42 12.32 -0.82
N GLY A 16 -22.82 12.42 0.44
CA GLY A 16 -22.21 13.29 1.44
C GLY A 16 -23.25 14.01 2.29
N ILE A 17 -22.85 15.12 2.91
CA ILE A 17 -23.77 16.02 3.62
C ILE A 17 -23.79 17.40 2.95
N THR A 18 -24.89 18.12 3.13
CA THR A 18 -24.98 19.54 2.78
C THR A 18 -24.77 20.37 4.03
N LEU A 19 -23.76 21.23 4.01
CA LEU A 19 -23.48 22.19 5.08
C LEU A 19 -24.14 23.51 4.74
N THR A 20 -24.89 24.07 5.70
CA THR A 20 -25.50 25.40 5.58
C THR A 20 -25.03 26.30 6.72
N LEU A 21 -24.34 27.38 6.36
CA LEU A 21 -23.91 28.43 7.28
C LEU A 21 -25.10 29.30 7.71
N ALA A 22 -25.10 29.77 8.95
CA ALA A 22 -26.10 30.72 9.45
C ALA A 22 -26.03 32.09 8.74
N GLU A 23 -24.83 32.52 8.34
CA GLU A 23 -24.58 33.75 7.60
C GLU A 23 -23.72 33.49 6.36
N PRO A 24 -23.82 34.31 5.29
CA PRO A 24 -23.00 34.14 4.09
C PRO A 24 -21.50 34.20 4.42
N ALA A 25 -20.71 33.31 3.81
CA ALA A 25 -19.29 33.25 4.07
C ALA A 25 -18.62 34.61 3.79
N PRO A 26 -18.02 35.29 4.80
CA PRO A 26 -17.47 36.64 4.63
C PRO A 26 -16.24 36.64 3.70
N GLU A 27 -15.51 35.53 3.66
CA GLU A 27 -14.41 35.22 2.76
C GLU A 27 -14.48 33.74 2.36
N THR A 28 -13.73 33.33 1.33
CA THR A 28 -13.67 31.92 0.92
C THR A 28 -13.13 31.08 2.08
N MET A 29 -13.99 30.23 2.64
CA MET A 29 -13.67 29.41 3.80
C MET A 29 -13.21 28.02 3.36
N ARG A 30 -12.01 27.63 3.77
CA ARG A 30 -11.50 26.26 3.57
C ARG A 30 -11.87 25.39 4.78
N ILE A 31 -12.61 24.33 4.51
CA ILE A 31 -12.90 23.27 5.47
C ILE A 31 -11.85 22.19 5.27
N GLU A 32 -10.83 22.19 6.12
CA GLU A 32 -9.74 21.22 6.07
C GLU A 32 -10.21 19.80 6.41
N THR A 33 -9.55 18.79 5.82
CA THR A 33 -9.71 17.39 6.20
C THR A 33 -9.41 17.20 7.69
N GLY A 34 -10.26 16.43 8.37
CA GLY A 34 -10.13 16.11 9.78
C GLY A 34 -10.90 17.03 10.73
N THR A 35 -11.49 18.12 10.21
CA THR A 35 -12.38 19.03 10.95
C THR A 35 -13.64 18.31 11.41
N TRP A 36 -14.06 18.53 12.65
CA TRP A 36 -15.29 18.00 13.22
C TRP A 36 -16.45 18.96 13.02
N ILE A 37 -17.61 18.42 12.70
CA ILE A 37 -18.86 19.16 12.51
C ILE A 37 -19.89 18.57 13.47
N THR A 38 -20.48 19.44 14.27
CA THR A 38 -21.56 19.09 15.20
C THR A 38 -22.83 19.79 14.77
N ASP A 39 -23.91 19.04 14.63
CA ASP A 39 -25.25 19.58 14.45
C ASP A 39 -25.99 19.43 15.80
N THR A 40 -26.40 20.52 16.46
CA THR A 40 -27.10 20.45 17.79
C THR A 40 -28.15 21.56 17.96
N PRO A 41 -29.20 21.36 18.81
CA PRO A 41 -29.04 21.32 20.28
C PRO A 41 -29.29 19.94 20.89
N ILE A 42 -28.56 19.67 21.97
CA ILE A 42 -28.85 18.61 22.95
C ILE A 42 -30.25 18.87 23.52
N ASP A 43 -31.28 18.21 22.99
CA ASP A 43 -32.59 18.17 23.65
C ASP A 43 -33.25 16.78 23.47
N ASP A 44 -33.62 16.22 24.61
CA ASP A 44 -34.28 14.95 24.93
C ASP A 44 -34.09 13.74 23.99
N ASN A 45 -33.23 12.81 24.42
CA ASN A 45 -33.14 11.41 23.98
C ASN A 45 -32.58 11.10 22.58
N LYS A 46 -31.98 12.06 21.87
CA LYS A 46 -31.29 11.78 20.59
C LYS A 46 -29.78 11.95 20.70
N THR A 47 -29.06 10.94 20.22
CA THR A 47 -27.60 10.92 20.07
C THR A 47 -27.13 12.14 19.27
N PRO A 48 -26.19 12.96 19.78
CA PRO A 48 -25.65 14.09 19.00
C PRO A 48 -24.99 13.57 17.72
N LEU A 49 -25.25 14.24 16.60
CA LEU A 49 -24.67 13.89 15.31
C LEU A 49 -23.29 14.53 15.20
N LEU A 50 -22.26 13.69 15.16
CA LEU A 50 -20.88 14.12 15.02
C LEU A 50 -20.30 13.59 13.71
N PHE A 51 -19.87 14.51 12.86
CA PHE A 51 -19.29 14.22 11.56
C PHE A 51 -17.84 14.66 11.51
N ARG A 52 -16.98 13.89 10.84
CA ARG A 52 -15.62 14.29 10.52
C ARG A 52 -15.48 14.50 9.03
N VAL A 53 -14.93 15.63 8.61
CA VAL A 53 -14.65 15.92 7.20
C VAL A 53 -13.51 15.03 6.71
N THR A 54 -13.77 14.28 5.64
CA THR A 54 -12.78 13.33 5.07
C THR A 54 -12.06 13.91 3.85
N VAL A 55 -12.63 14.91 3.19
CA VAL A 55 -12.05 15.58 2.02
C VAL A 55 -12.11 17.09 2.23
N GLU A 56 -11.07 17.81 1.84
CA GLU A 56 -11.06 19.28 1.90
C GLU A 56 -12.16 19.86 1.01
N ASN A 57 -12.91 20.81 1.54
CA ASN A 57 -13.99 21.50 0.83
C ASN A 57 -13.81 23.01 0.96
N GLU A 58 -14.26 23.76 -0.05
CA GLU A 58 -14.25 25.22 -0.02
C GLU A 58 -15.67 25.77 -0.09
N ILE A 59 -16.00 26.72 0.79
CA ILE A 59 -17.19 27.56 0.69
C ILE A 59 -16.76 28.88 0.03
N ALA A 60 -17.30 29.19 -1.15
CA ALA A 60 -16.94 30.44 -1.83
C ALA A 60 -17.52 31.66 -1.09
N LYS A 61 -16.82 32.80 -1.20
CA LYS A 61 -17.27 34.07 -0.60
C LYS A 61 -18.70 34.43 -1.06
N GLY A 62 -19.60 34.65 -0.10
CA GLY A 62 -21.00 35.00 -0.35
C GLY A 62 -21.93 33.80 -0.53
N GLU A 63 -21.42 32.57 -0.56
CA GLU A 63 -22.24 31.37 -0.52
C GLU A 63 -22.58 30.98 0.93
N THR A 64 -23.76 30.41 1.11
CA THR A 64 -24.26 29.93 2.40
C THR A 64 -24.27 28.40 2.49
N THR A 65 -24.15 27.71 1.36
CA THR A 65 -24.33 26.26 1.28
C THR A 65 -23.22 25.59 0.51
N VAL A 66 -22.69 24.47 1.04
CA VAL A 66 -21.83 23.56 0.29
C VAL A 66 -22.45 22.17 0.28
N ASN A 67 -22.61 21.62 -0.92
CA ASN A 67 -23.20 20.31 -1.16
C ASN A 67 -22.13 19.23 -1.23
N GLU A 68 -22.53 17.97 -1.00
CA GLU A 68 -21.69 16.78 -1.14
C GLU A 68 -20.39 16.79 -0.32
N VAL A 69 -20.41 17.45 0.84
CA VAL A 69 -19.29 17.42 1.77
C VAL A 69 -19.09 15.98 2.24
N LYS A 70 -17.90 15.44 1.94
CA LYS A 70 -17.55 14.07 2.29
C LYS A 70 -17.23 13.99 3.77
N VAL A 71 -17.97 13.14 4.47
CA VAL A 71 -17.87 13.01 5.92
C VAL A 71 -17.98 11.57 6.40
N LEU A 72 -17.46 11.38 7.60
CA LEU A 72 -17.60 10.17 8.39
C LEU A 72 -18.41 10.50 9.64
N GLN A 73 -19.54 9.82 9.84
CA GLN A 73 -20.41 9.98 10.99
C GLN A 73 -20.10 8.93 12.05
N LEU A 74 -19.80 9.38 13.26
CA LEU A 74 -19.70 8.49 14.42
C LEU A 74 -21.10 8.09 14.90
N THR A 75 -21.29 6.80 15.17
CA THR A 75 -22.59 6.23 15.56
C THR A 75 -22.68 5.90 17.05
N THR A 76 -21.55 5.79 17.75
CA THR A 76 -21.47 5.34 19.14
C THR A 76 -21.38 6.53 20.11
N LEU A 77 -22.25 6.55 21.13
CA LEU A 77 -22.27 7.61 22.16
C LEU A 77 -20.92 7.80 22.84
N ASP A 78 -20.30 6.72 23.30
CA ASP A 78 -19.01 6.76 23.99
C ASP A 78 -17.90 7.42 23.13
N ASP A 79 -17.93 7.21 21.82
CA ASP A 79 -16.95 7.79 20.89
C ASP A 79 -17.22 9.27 20.66
N ILE A 80 -18.50 9.63 20.55
CA ILE A 80 -18.93 11.02 20.39
C ILE A 80 -18.57 11.82 21.64
N GLU A 81 -18.91 11.34 22.83
CA GLU A 81 -18.55 11.98 24.10
C GLU A 81 -17.05 12.14 24.26
N ARG A 82 -16.26 11.12 23.88
CA ARG A 82 -14.80 11.18 23.96
C ARG A 82 -14.19 12.22 23.04
N ILE A 83 -14.74 12.42 21.84
CA ILE A 83 -14.27 13.47 20.91
C ILE A 83 -14.75 14.84 21.35
N LEU A 84 -16.00 14.96 21.83
CA LEU A 84 -16.50 16.21 22.40
C LEU A 84 -15.70 16.66 23.63
N ALA A 85 -15.20 15.73 24.45
CA ALA A 85 -14.29 16.05 25.56
C ALA A 85 -12.94 16.63 25.12
N ARG A 86 -12.56 16.47 23.83
CA ARG A 86 -11.33 16.98 23.23
C ARG A 86 -11.56 18.21 22.35
N ARG A 87 -12.74 18.83 22.43
CA ARG A 87 -13.14 19.97 21.57
C ARG A 87 -12.16 21.14 21.58
N GLU A 88 -11.54 21.44 22.73
CA GLU A 88 -10.55 22.53 22.82
C GLU A 88 -9.22 22.24 22.11
N SER A 89 -8.90 20.96 21.90
CA SER A 89 -7.66 20.51 21.26
C SER A 89 -7.80 20.12 19.79
N GLU A 90 -9.04 20.05 19.28
CA GLU A 90 -9.33 19.60 17.92
C GLU A 90 -10.06 20.69 17.13
N LYS A 91 -9.99 20.66 15.79
CA LYS A 91 -10.66 21.65 14.95
C LYS A 91 -12.14 21.32 14.84
N PHE A 92 -12.99 22.20 15.37
CA PHE A 92 -14.44 22.14 15.20
C PHE A 92 -14.93 23.27 14.31
N LEU A 93 -15.88 22.95 13.45
CA LEU A 93 -16.64 23.93 12.68
C LEU A 93 -17.97 24.15 13.40
N ASP A 94 -18.08 25.32 14.02
CA ASP A 94 -19.26 25.75 14.77
C ASP A 94 -20.24 26.53 13.86
N ASP A 95 -21.48 26.69 14.30
CA ASP A 95 -22.54 27.46 13.61
C ASP A 95 -22.93 26.99 12.20
N VAL A 96 -22.87 25.68 11.97
CA VAL A 96 -23.26 25.04 10.72
C VAL A 96 -24.40 24.06 10.95
N SER A 97 -25.43 24.14 10.11
CA SER A 97 -26.52 23.16 10.08
C SER A 97 -26.25 22.11 9.01
N VAL A 98 -26.53 20.85 9.35
CA VAL A 98 -26.31 19.71 8.45
C VAL A 98 -27.64 19.26 7.85
N SER A 99 -27.69 19.13 6.53
CA SER A 99 -28.87 18.65 5.79
C SER A 99 -28.46 17.66 4.69
N ASN A 100 -29.44 16.97 4.09
CA ASN A 100 -29.23 15.97 3.03
C ASN A 100 -28.13 14.93 3.38
N ILE A 101 -28.31 14.22 4.49
CA ILE A 101 -27.37 13.20 4.93
C ILE A 101 -27.52 11.94 4.06
N ASP A 102 -26.67 11.80 3.05
CA ASP A 102 -26.55 10.62 2.20
C ASP A 102 -25.25 9.86 2.55
N LEU A 103 -25.34 9.05 3.61
CA LEU A 103 -24.22 8.24 4.12
C LEU A 103 -24.57 6.76 4.04
N LYS A 104 -23.59 5.97 3.63
CA LYS A 104 -23.71 4.50 3.59
C LYS A 104 -23.23 3.91 4.91
N SER A 105 -24.03 2.99 5.44
CA SER A 105 -23.61 2.10 6.50
C SER A 105 -22.75 0.97 5.94
N TYR A 106 -21.86 0.43 6.77
CA TYR A 106 -21.14 -0.80 6.44
C TYR A 106 -22.11 -1.98 6.37
N ALA A 107 -21.95 -2.86 5.38
CA ALA A 107 -22.77 -4.05 5.22
C ALA A 107 -22.70 -5.03 6.42
N TYR A 108 -21.67 -4.93 7.25
CA TYR A 108 -21.44 -5.79 8.41
C TYR A 108 -21.10 -4.95 9.66
N GLY A 109 -21.64 -5.33 10.82
CA GLY A 109 -21.43 -4.63 12.09
C GLY A 109 -22.41 -3.50 12.39
N GLU A 110 -23.40 -3.22 11.53
CA GLU A 110 -24.43 -2.18 11.75
C GLU A 110 -25.48 -2.59 12.78
N GLU A 111 -25.86 -3.88 12.81
CA GLU A 111 -26.78 -4.39 13.83
C GLU A 111 -26.09 -4.38 15.20
N GLY A 112 -26.75 -3.82 16.22
CA GLY A 112 -26.23 -3.74 17.59
C GLY A 112 -25.82 -5.08 18.22
N SER A 113 -26.13 -6.21 17.58
CA SER A 113 -25.65 -7.55 17.90
C SER A 113 -24.15 -7.78 17.63
N GLN A 114 -23.49 -6.94 16.82
CA GLN A 114 -22.10 -7.12 16.35
C GLN A 114 -21.14 -5.97 16.76
N GLN A 115 -21.39 -5.33 17.91
CA GLN A 115 -20.52 -4.28 18.46
C GLN A 115 -19.09 -4.78 18.69
N GLY A 116 -18.09 -3.96 18.36
CA GLY A 116 -16.66 -4.29 18.54
C GLY A 116 -16.00 -4.94 17.32
N THR A 117 -16.75 -5.22 16.25
CA THR A 117 -16.21 -5.69 14.96
C THR A 117 -15.15 -4.75 14.40
N TYR A 118 -15.31 -3.45 14.63
CA TYR A 118 -14.40 -2.41 14.19
C TYR A 118 -12.99 -2.51 14.82
N VAL A 119 -12.90 -3.14 15.99
CA VAL A 119 -11.69 -3.29 16.80
C VAL A 119 -10.92 -4.57 16.44
N VAL A 120 -11.51 -5.44 15.60
CA VAL A 120 -10.92 -6.70 15.16
C VAL A 120 -10.36 -6.54 13.75
N GLY A 121 -9.07 -6.81 13.55
CA GLY A 121 -8.45 -6.82 12.22
C GLY A 121 -8.90 -8.03 11.39
N PRO A 122 -9.13 -7.89 10.06
CA PRO A 122 -8.84 -6.74 9.19
C PRO A 122 -9.84 -5.56 9.23
N GLY A 123 -10.88 -5.61 10.07
CA GLY A 123 -11.99 -4.65 10.10
C GLY A 123 -13.04 -4.95 9.03
N PRO A 124 -14.25 -4.36 9.15
CA PRO A 124 -15.34 -4.65 8.24
C PRO A 124 -15.12 -4.05 6.84
N SER A 125 -15.39 -4.81 5.79
CA SER A 125 -15.46 -4.37 4.40
C SER A 125 -16.70 -3.50 4.21
N PRO A 126 -16.59 -2.36 3.51
CA PRO A 126 -17.74 -1.48 3.26
C PRO A 126 -18.89 -2.16 2.51
N GLY A 127 -18.58 -3.15 1.65
CA GLY A 127 -19.57 -3.73 0.72
C GLY A 127 -19.70 -5.25 0.76
N SER A 128 -19.03 -5.95 1.69
CA SER A 128 -19.17 -7.41 1.82
C SER A 128 -20.08 -7.78 2.99
N ASP A 129 -21.12 -8.57 2.73
CA ASP A 129 -22.04 -9.08 3.75
C ASP A 129 -21.34 -9.97 4.79
N SER A 130 -20.21 -10.60 4.42
CA SER A 130 -19.38 -11.40 5.34
C SER A 130 -18.55 -10.56 6.30
N GLY A 131 -18.52 -9.24 6.10
CA GLY A 131 -17.76 -8.29 6.89
C GLY A 131 -16.26 -8.32 6.65
N PHE A 132 -15.62 -9.42 6.28
CA PHE A 132 -14.15 -9.45 6.13
C PHE A 132 -13.71 -9.73 4.70
N LEU A 133 -12.45 -9.43 4.39
CA LEU A 133 -11.85 -9.81 3.11
C LEU A 133 -12.04 -11.32 2.88
N PRO A 134 -12.36 -11.76 1.64
CA PRO A 134 -12.52 -13.18 1.33
C PRO A 134 -11.29 -13.97 1.78
N LEU A 135 -11.50 -15.20 2.26
CA LEU A 135 -10.40 -16.07 2.71
C LEU A 135 -9.37 -16.32 1.60
N SER A 136 -9.83 -16.42 0.35
CA SER A 136 -8.98 -16.52 -0.84
C SER A 136 -8.02 -15.34 -0.97
N LEU A 137 -8.50 -14.12 -0.73
CA LEU A 137 -7.72 -12.90 -0.78
C LEU A 137 -6.72 -12.83 0.40
N ALA A 138 -7.14 -13.22 1.60
CA ALA A 138 -6.24 -13.30 2.76
C ALA A 138 -5.09 -14.30 2.54
N ILE A 139 -5.41 -15.49 2.01
CA ILE A 139 -4.41 -16.50 1.62
C ILE A 139 -3.50 -15.94 0.53
N SER A 140 -4.06 -15.22 -0.46
CA SER A 140 -3.28 -14.59 -1.52
C SER A 140 -2.27 -13.59 -0.95
N PHE A 141 -2.68 -12.73 -0.01
CA PHE A 141 -1.76 -11.78 0.63
C PHE A 141 -0.68 -12.46 1.46
N PHE A 142 -1.00 -13.57 2.15
CA PHE A 142 0.00 -14.35 2.88
C PHE A 142 1.12 -14.85 1.95
N PHE A 143 0.75 -15.45 0.81
CA PHE A 143 1.72 -15.89 -0.19
C PHE A 143 2.40 -14.72 -0.89
N MET A 144 1.69 -13.62 -1.14
CA MET A 144 2.24 -12.43 -1.78
C MET A 144 3.41 -11.88 -0.98
N TRP A 145 3.26 -11.63 0.31
CA TRP A 145 4.35 -11.08 1.10
C TRP A 145 5.54 -12.04 1.24
N ALA A 146 5.29 -13.35 1.31
CA ALA A 146 6.35 -14.35 1.37
C ALA A 146 7.15 -14.47 0.07
N ILE A 147 6.50 -14.29 -1.09
CA ILE A 147 7.08 -14.59 -2.41
C ILE A 147 7.48 -13.32 -3.17
N SER A 148 6.79 -12.20 -2.96
CA SER A 148 7.09 -10.89 -3.56
C SER A 148 8.54 -10.47 -3.36
N GLY A 149 9.09 -10.71 -2.17
CA GLY A 149 10.48 -10.38 -1.88
C GLY A 149 11.50 -11.19 -2.69
N THR A 150 11.23 -12.46 -2.97
CA THR A 150 12.17 -13.38 -3.64
C THR A 150 12.16 -13.22 -5.16
N GLY A 151 11.05 -12.74 -5.74
CA GLY A 151 10.96 -12.39 -7.15
C GLY A 151 11.63 -11.06 -7.53
N GLN A 152 12.19 -10.30 -6.58
CA GLN A 152 12.80 -8.99 -6.88
C GLN A 152 14.29 -9.13 -7.20
N PRO A 153 14.75 -8.78 -8.42
CA PRO A 153 16.17 -8.86 -8.78
C PRO A 153 17.09 -8.09 -7.83
N ALA A 154 16.63 -6.94 -7.32
CA ALA A 154 17.36 -6.12 -6.36
C ALA A 154 17.73 -6.87 -5.08
N ASN A 155 16.84 -7.75 -4.59
CA ASN A 155 17.08 -8.56 -3.40
C ASN A 155 18.02 -9.73 -3.70
N MET A 156 17.87 -10.35 -4.86
CA MET A 156 18.69 -11.51 -5.24
C MET A 156 20.17 -11.16 -5.42
N VAL A 157 20.49 -10.01 -6.01
CA VAL A 157 21.89 -9.56 -6.12
C VAL A 157 22.52 -9.40 -4.74
N ARG A 158 21.75 -8.95 -3.74
CA ARG A 158 22.21 -8.86 -2.34
C ARG A 158 22.41 -10.24 -1.72
N LEU A 159 21.57 -11.22 -2.06
CA LEU A 159 21.75 -12.62 -1.62
C LEU A 159 23.01 -13.28 -2.21
N MET A 160 23.50 -12.81 -3.37
CA MET A 160 24.76 -13.29 -3.95
C MET A 160 26.00 -12.73 -3.26
N ALA A 161 25.86 -11.67 -2.44
CA ALA A 161 26.98 -11.07 -1.70
C ALA A 161 27.33 -11.81 -0.41
N PHE A 162 26.58 -12.87 -0.04
CA PHE A 162 26.91 -13.68 1.13
C PHE A 162 28.21 -14.44 0.93
N ARG A 163 29.10 -14.37 1.92
CA ARG A 163 30.41 -15.04 1.89
C ARG A 163 30.30 -16.56 1.88
N ASP A 164 29.37 -17.11 2.64
CA ASP A 164 29.23 -18.55 2.86
C ASP A 164 27.80 -18.94 3.29
N THR A 165 27.47 -20.22 3.09
CA THR A 165 26.14 -20.78 3.39
C THR A 165 25.80 -20.71 4.88
N LYS A 166 26.77 -20.83 5.78
CA LYS A 166 26.50 -20.77 7.23
C LYS A 166 26.12 -19.36 7.65
N THR A 167 26.77 -18.35 7.09
CA THR A 167 26.42 -16.95 7.27
C THR A 167 25.00 -16.67 6.78
N LEU A 168 24.63 -17.16 5.59
CA LEU A 168 23.26 -17.04 5.09
C LEU A 168 22.23 -17.66 6.05
N GLN A 169 22.45 -18.89 6.51
CA GLN A 169 21.55 -19.58 7.45
C GLN A 169 21.38 -18.81 8.77
N ARG A 170 22.50 -18.30 9.33
CA ARG A 170 22.46 -17.48 10.55
C ARG A 170 21.70 -16.18 10.32
N SER A 171 21.92 -15.52 9.20
CA SER A 171 21.21 -14.30 8.82
C SER A 171 19.70 -14.52 8.71
N ILE A 172 19.25 -15.65 8.15
CA ILE A 172 17.82 -15.99 8.10
C ILE A 172 17.23 -16.04 9.52
N CYS A 173 17.87 -16.74 10.46
CA CYS A 173 17.39 -16.83 11.83
C CYS A 173 17.40 -15.46 12.55
N THR A 174 18.47 -14.68 12.40
CA THR A 174 18.57 -13.35 13.02
C THR A 174 17.50 -12.40 12.48
N VAL A 175 17.28 -12.37 11.16
CA VAL A 175 16.25 -11.53 10.53
C VAL A 175 14.85 -11.95 10.95
N ALA A 176 14.58 -13.26 11.06
CA ALA A 176 13.27 -13.75 11.51
C ALA A 176 12.93 -13.28 12.93
N ILE A 177 13.88 -13.35 13.86
CA ILE A 177 13.71 -12.86 15.24
C ILE A 177 13.51 -11.33 15.22
N TYR A 178 14.36 -10.61 14.50
CA TYR A 178 14.30 -9.16 14.40
C TYR A 178 12.96 -8.66 13.83
N TYR A 179 12.47 -9.26 12.74
CA TYR A 179 11.18 -8.93 12.16
C TYR A 179 10.01 -9.27 13.09
N THR A 180 10.07 -10.38 13.81
CA THR A 180 9.03 -10.72 14.79
C THR A 180 8.94 -9.66 15.89
N LEU A 181 10.08 -9.21 16.41
CA LEU A 181 10.15 -8.17 17.44
C LEU A 181 9.66 -6.80 16.97
N ILE A 182 9.70 -6.52 15.67
CA ILE A 182 9.23 -5.25 15.08
C ILE A 182 7.76 -5.32 14.68
N TYR A 183 7.36 -6.36 13.95
CA TYR A 183 5.99 -6.45 13.42
C TYR A 183 4.95 -6.69 14.51
N PHE A 184 5.27 -7.46 15.56
CA PHE A 184 4.30 -7.74 16.62
C PHE A 184 3.88 -6.46 17.36
N PRO A 185 4.78 -5.59 17.87
CA PRO A 185 4.40 -4.31 18.44
C PRO A 185 3.71 -3.38 17.44
N LEU A 186 4.12 -3.35 16.18
CA LEU A 186 3.48 -2.52 15.16
C LEU A 186 2.01 -2.88 14.98
N VAL A 187 1.68 -4.17 14.89
CA VAL A 187 0.28 -4.62 14.79
C VAL A 187 -0.53 -4.13 15.99
N VAL A 188 0.01 -4.23 17.21
CA VAL A 188 -0.65 -3.74 18.42
C VAL A 188 -0.86 -2.22 18.37
N ILE A 189 0.17 -1.46 17.97
CA ILE A 189 0.09 0.01 17.85
C ILE A 189 -1.00 0.42 16.85
N PHE A 190 -1.06 -0.20 15.68
CA PHE A 190 -2.07 0.14 14.66
C PHE A 190 -3.49 -0.29 15.05
N CYS A 191 -3.66 -1.41 15.76
CA CYS A 191 -4.95 -1.78 16.34
C CYS A 191 -5.41 -0.76 17.39
N CYS A 192 -4.51 -0.30 18.26
CA CYS A 192 -4.81 0.78 19.21
C CYS A 192 -5.09 2.11 18.50
N ALA A 193 -4.41 2.38 17.39
CA ALA A 193 -4.57 3.61 16.62
C ALA A 193 -5.99 3.80 16.09
N ARG A 194 -6.65 2.73 15.63
CA ARG A 194 -8.06 2.79 15.20
C ARG A 194 -9.00 3.29 16.29
N VAL A 195 -8.69 2.98 17.56
CA VAL A 195 -9.48 3.44 18.71
C VAL A 195 -9.05 4.85 19.14
N LEU A 196 -7.74 5.14 19.09
CA LEU A 196 -7.18 6.40 19.60
C LEU A 196 -7.38 7.59 18.66
N LEU A 197 -7.41 7.34 17.36
CA LEU A 197 -7.51 8.32 16.28
C LEU A 197 -8.68 7.96 15.34
N PRO A 198 -9.94 8.08 15.78
CA PRO A 198 -11.10 7.74 14.94
C PRO A 198 -11.19 8.70 13.75
N GLY A 199 -11.66 8.22 12.60
CA GLY A 199 -11.78 9.03 11.39
C GLY A 199 -10.52 9.07 10.52
N MET A 200 -9.50 8.25 10.81
CA MET A 200 -8.28 8.12 9.99
C MET A 200 -8.38 7.03 8.92
N GLU A 201 -9.57 6.44 8.73
CA GLU A 201 -9.77 5.35 7.78
C GLU A 201 -9.48 5.77 6.34
N GLY A 202 -9.85 7.01 5.98
CA GLY A 202 -9.59 7.59 4.68
C GLY A 202 -8.11 7.89 4.41
N ASP A 203 -7.33 8.13 5.46
CA ASP A 203 -5.90 8.54 5.42
C ASP A 203 -5.04 7.50 6.16
N SER A 204 -5.28 6.21 5.91
CA SER A 204 -4.67 5.11 6.66
C SER A 204 -3.13 5.14 6.67
N ASP A 205 -2.50 5.65 5.61
CA ASP A 205 -1.03 5.78 5.51
C ASP A 205 -0.44 6.85 6.46
N ARG A 206 -1.27 7.77 6.97
CA ARG A 206 -0.85 8.83 7.91
C ARG A 206 -0.97 8.42 9.37
N ILE A 207 -1.51 7.24 9.67
CA ILE A 207 -1.74 6.77 11.04
C ILE A 207 -0.42 6.68 11.81
N MET A 208 0.65 6.18 11.19
CA MET A 208 1.95 6.04 11.85
C MET A 208 2.51 7.39 12.34
N PRO A 209 2.69 8.42 11.49
CA PRO A 209 3.18 9.73 11.95
C PRO A 209 2.19 10.41 12.92
N ALA A 210 0.87 10.29 12.69
CA ALA A 210 -0.13 10.86 13.58
C ALA A 210 -0.06 10.25 15.00
N MET A 211 0.10 8.93 15.09
CA MET A 211 0.28 8.23 16.37
C MET A 211 1.58 8.64 17.07
N ALA A 212 2.67 8.84 16.32
CA ALA A 212 3.93 9.31 16.90
C ALA A 212 3.77 10.71 17.54
N VAL A 213 3.11 11.64 16.84
CA VAL A 213 2.79 12.97 17.39
C VAL A 213 1.87 12.86 18.60
N TYR A 214 0.75 12.14 18.46
CA TYR A 214 -0.22 11.95 19.53
C TYR A 214 0.41 11.43 20.83
N LEU A 215 1.20 10.35 20.75
CA LEU A 215 1.83 9.77 21.95
C LEU A 215 2.87 10.69 22.57
N THR A 216 3.68 11.37 21.74
CA THR A 216 4.79 12.20 22.22
C THR A 216 4.32 13.51 22.83
N GLU A 217 3.22 14.08 22.34
CA GLU A 217 2.57 15.24 22.95
C GLU A 217 1.97 14.89 24.32
N HIS A 218 1.31 13.73 24.45
CA HIS A 218 0.72 13.29 25.73
C HIS A 218 1.75 13.04 26.83
N ILE A 219 2.99 12.65 26.47
CA ILE A 219 4.09 12.49 27.44
C ILE A 219 4.88 13.78 27.66
N GLY A 220 4.50 14.90 27.04
CA GLY A 220 5.18 16.19 27.14
C GLY A 220 6.53 16.26 26.41
N MET A 221 6.78 15.35 25.45
CA MET A 221 8.05 15.25 24.70
C MET A 221 7.83 15.38 23.19
N GLY A 222 7.09 16.41 22.75
CA GLY A 222 6.76 16.60 21.32
C GLY A 222 7.97 16.63 20.36
N TRP A 223 9.16 17.02 20.83
CA TRP A 223 10.40 16.95 20.04
C TRP A 223 10.75 15.53 19.58
N LEU A 224 10.33 14.51 20.35
CA LEU A 224 10.56 13.10 20.02
C LEU A 224 9.74 12.66 18.81
N ALA A 225 8.61 13.33 18.51
CA ALA A 225 7.84 13.08 17.30
C ALA A 225 8.71 13.22 16.05
N GLY A 226 9.49 14.30 15.98
CA GLY A 226 10.40 14.58 14.87
C GLY A 226 11.45 13.48 14.71
N LEU A 227 12.02 13.00 15.83
CA LEU A 227 13.00 11.91 15.79
C LEU A 227 12.38 10.58 15.32
N LEU A 228 11.19 10.25 15.82
CA LEU A 228 10.45 9.05 15.44
C LEU A 228 10.05 9.07 13.96
N VAL A 229 9.63 10.23 13.45
CA VAL A 229 9.26 10.42 12.05
C VAL A 229 10.49 10.48 11.15
N ALA A 230 11.65 10.95 11.63
CA ALA A 230 12.89 10.95 10.85
C ALA A 230 13.40 9.54 10.49
N ALA A 231 13.16 8.54 11.34
CA ALA A 231 13.58 7.16 11.10
C ALA A 231 12.99 6.54 9.81
N PRO A 232 11.66 6.55 9.57
CA PRO A 232 11.11 6.06 8.31
C PRO A 232 11.53 6.92 7.11
N PHE A 233 11.72 8.24 7.25
CA PHE A 233 12.29 9.06 6.17
C PHE A 233 13.69 8.59 5.78
N ALA A 234 14.57 8.35 6.76
CA ALA A 234 15.91 7.83 6.50
C ALA A 234 15.87 6.44 5.83
N ALA A 235 14.97 5.56 6.27
CA ALA A 235 14.78 4.26 5.65
C ALA A 235 14.31 4.36 4.19
N VAL A 236 13.33 5.22 3.90
CA VAL A 236 12.84 5.46 2.54
C VAL A 236 13.93 6.03 1.65
N MET A 237 14.72 7.01 2.13
CA MET A 237 15.82 7.59 1.36
C MET A 237 16.87 6.53 0.95
N SER A 238 17.21 5.60 1.85
CA SER A 238 18.17 4.53 1.55
C SER A 238 17.65 3.55 0.47
N THR A 239 16.34 3.31 0.46
CA THR A 239 15.68 2.47 -0.53
C THR A 239 15.56 3.17 -1.87
N VAL A 240 15.14 4.44 -1.88
CA VAL A 240 15.03 5.25 -3.10
C VAL A 240 16.39 5.37 -3.78
N ASP A 241 17.45 5.67 -3.05
CA ASP A 241 18.82 5.73 -3.60
C ASP A 241 19.22 4.40 -4.26
N SER A 242 18.99 3.28 -3.57
CA SER A 242 19.26 1.95 -4.10
C SER A 242 18.51 1.65 -5.41
N PHE A 243 17.22 2.00 -5.50
CA PHE A 243 16.42 1.77 -6.71
C PHE A 243 16.80 2.72 -7.85
N LEU A 244 17.10 4.00 -7.56
CA LEU A 244 17.56 4.95 -8.57
C LEU A 244 18.91 4.52 -9.17
N LEU A 245 19.84 4.05 -8.33
CA LEU A 245 21.11 3.48 -8.77
C LEU A 245 20.91 2.20 -9.58
N LEU A 246 19.98 1.34 -9.16
CA LEU A 246 19.67 0.11 -9.91
C LEU A 246 19.13 0.43 -11.31
N ILE A 247 18.12 1.31 -11.42
CA ILE A 247 17.50 1.66 -12.71
C ILE A 247 18.51 2.37 -13.62
N SER A 248 19.28 3.32 -13.09
CA SER A 248 20.29 4.03 -13.88
C SER A 248 21.41 3.11 -14.35
N SER A 249 21.86 2.18 -13.50
CA SER A 249 22.89 1.21 -13.89
C SER A 249 22.38 0.20 -14.92
N ALA A 250 21.14 -0.29 -14.77
CA ALA A 250 20.51 -1.18 -15.75
C ALA A 250 20.39 -0.50 -17.12
N TRP A 251 19.93 0.76 -17.16
CA TRP A 251 19.84 1.50 -18.42
C TRP A 251 21.22 1.73 -19.06
N VAL A 252 22.21 2.17 -18.28
CA VAL A 252 23.50 2.56 -18.84
C VAL A 252 24.39 1.36 -19.14
N ARG A 253 24.45 0.35 -18.27
CA ARG A 253 25.31 -0.81 -18.46
C ARG A 253 24.65 -1.89 -19.30
N ASP A 254 23.40 -2.25 -19.00
CA ASP A 254 22.75 -3.39 -19.65
C ASP A 254 22.16 -3.04 -21.01
N VAL A 255 21.70 -1.81 -21.21
CA VAL A 255 21.15 -1.35 -22.50
C VAL A 255 22.19 -0.58 -23.30
N TYR A 256 22.72 0.53 -22.78
CA TYR A 256 23.61 1.39 -23.56
C TYR A 256 25.00 0.79 -23.80
N GLN A 257 25.73 0.43 -22.75
CA GLN A 257 27.09 -0.09 -22.90
C GLN A 257 27.08 -1.43 -23.63
N ARG A 258 26.23 -2.37 -23.20
CA ARG A 258 26.19 -3.72 -23.80
C ARG A 258 25.78 -3.72 -25.28
N ASN A 259 24.80 -2.92 -25.68
CA ASN A 259 24.19 -3.04 -27.01
C ASN A 259 24.51 -1.89 -27.96
N ILE A 260 24.83 -0.68 -27.46
CA ILE A 260 25.02 0.53 -28.28
C ILE A 260 26.50 0.88 -28.41
N ASN A 261 27.22 0.98 -27.28
CA ASN A 261 28.64 1.34 -27.28
C ASN A 261 29.42 0.57 -26.21
N PRO A 262 29.94 -0.64 -26.53
CA PRO A 262 30.71 -1.47 -25.61
C PRO A 262 31.97 -0.79 -25.08
N GLU A 263 32.60 0.04 -25.90
CA GLU A 263 33.85 0.77 -25.60
C GLU A 263 33.60 2.17 -25.03
N ALA A 264 32.41 2.42 -24.47
CA ALA A 264 32.07 3.70 -23.87
C ALA A 264 33.04 4.05 -22.72
N SER A 265 33.61 5.25 -22.74
CA SER A 265 34.50 5.72 -21.68
C SER A 265 33.79 5.80 -20.32
N GLU A 266 34.52 5.59 -19.22
CA GLU A 266 33.96 5.71 -17.86
C GLU A 266 33.31 7.08 -17.61
N LYS A 267 33.88 8.15 -18.19
CA LYS A 267 33.31 9.51 -18.10
C LYS A 267 31.94 9.59 -18.75
N THR A 268 31.77 8.97 -19.91
CA THR A 268 30.48 8.90 -20.62
C THR A 268 29.47 8.08 -19.82
N ILE A 269 29.89 6.91 -19.31
CA ILE A 269 29.03 6.04 -18.48
C ILE A 269 28.54 6.81 -17.24
N LYS A 270 29.45 7.47 -16.51
CA LYS A 270 29.11 8.24 -15.31
C LYS A 270 28.12 9.38 -15.61
N MET A 271 28.36 10.13 -16.69
CA MET A 271 27.46 11.21 -17.11
C MET A 271 26.07 10.69 -17.47
N LEU A 272 25.98 9.60 -18.23
CA LEU A 272 24.71 8.98 -18.59
C LEU A 272 23.99 8.42 -17.37
N SER A 273 24.71 7.86 -16.40
CA SER A 273 24.11 7.36 -15.15
C SER A 273 23.50 8.50 -14.35
N TYR A 274 24.19 9.64 -14.19
CA TYR A 274 23.61 10.80 -13.51
C TYR A 274 22.39 11.37 -14.23
N LEU A 275 22.43 11.44 -15.57
CA LEU A 275 21.29 11.89 -16.36
C LEU A 275 20.10 10.95 -16.20
N ALA A 276 20.32 9.64 -16.28
CA ALA A 276 19.28 8.63 -16.07
C ALA A 276 18.68 8.73 -14.66
N THR A 277 19.52 8.86 -13.63
CA THR A 277 19.06 9.05 -12.24
C THR A 277 18.22 10.32 -12.09
N PHE A 278 18.66 11.44 -12.67
CA PHE A 278 17.91 12.70 -12.64
C PHE A 278 16.54 12.55 -13.31
N VAL A 279 16.49 12.01 -14.53
CA VAL A 279 15.24 11.83 -15.29
C VAL A 279 14.27 10.90 -14.56
N VAL A 280 14.75 9.75 -14.06
CA VAL A 280 13.91 8.79 -13.33
C VAL A 280 13.42 9.39 -12.01
N GLY A 281 14.28 10.09 -11.27
CA GLY A 281 13.92 10.77 -10.03
C GLY A 281 12.88 11.86 -10.24
N THR A 282 13.02 12.70 -11.27
CA THR A 282 12.02 13.71 -11.63
C THR A 282 10.70 13.07 -12.05
N ALA A 283 10.72 12.01 -12.86
CA ALA A 283 9.52 11.29 -13.24
C ALA A 283 8.78 10.69 -12.03
N ALA A 284 9.52 10.08 -11.10
CA ALA A 284 8.95 9.56 -9.86
C ALA A 284 8.32 10.68 -9.00
N MET A 285 8.95 11.85 -8.93
CA MET A 285 8.41 13.02 -8.21
C MET A 285 7.11 13.52 -8.85
N VAL A 286 7.03 13.58 -10.18
CA VAL A 286 5.81 13.98 -10.90
C VAL A 286 4.66 13.01 -10.61
N VAL A 287 4.93 11.70 -10.62
CA VAL A 287 3.92 10.68 -10.28
C VAL A 287 3.47 10.79 -8.82
N ALA A 288 4.39 11.15 -7.91
CA ALA A 288 4.08 11.31 -6.49
C ALA A 288 3.18 12.52 -6.15
N ILE A 289 2.90 13.43 -7.10
CA ILE A 289 1.99 14.57 -6.89
C ILE A 289 0.54 14.12 -6.72
N ASN A 290 0.14 13.04 -7.39
CA ASN A 290 -1.21 12.48 -7.31
C ASN A 290 -1.14 10.98 -6.99
N PRO A 291 -0.83 10.62 -5.73
CA PRO A 291 -0.75 9.23 -5.33
C PRO A 291 -2.15 8.58 -5.31
N PRO A 292 -2.22 7.24 -5.46
CA PRO A 292 -3.47 6.53 -5.20
C PRO A 292 -3.89 6.69 -3.75
N GLN A 293 -5.17 6.40 -3.48
CA GLN A 293 -5.77 6.51 -2.15
C GLN A 293 -4.98 5.75 -1.07
N PHE A 294 -4.44 4.57 -1.41
CA PHE A 294 -3.61 3.78 -0.50
C PHE A 294 -2.26 3.49 -1.14
N LEU A 295 -1.17 3.82 -0.45
CA LEU A 295 0.18 3.47 -0.88
C LEU A 295 0.39 1.96 -1.00
N GLN A 296 -0.34 1.19 -0.18
CA GLN A 296 -0.36 -0.27 -0.26
C GLN A 296 -0.73 -0.77 -1.66
N ASP A 297 -1.60 -0.08 -2.40
CA ASP A 297 -2.02 -0.52 -3.74
C ASP A 297 -0.85 -0.55 -4.73
N ILE A 298 0.06 0.43 -4.64
CA ILE A 298 1.30 0.46 -5.43
C ILE A 298 2.19 -0.71 -5.04
N ILE A 299 2.34 -0.96 -3.73
CA ILE A 299 3.20 -2.01 -3.22
C ILE A 299 2.69 -3.39 -3.66
N VAL A 300 1.38 -3.62 -3.56
CA VAL A 300 0.75 -4.85 -4.03
C VAL A 300 0.96 -4.99 -5.53
N TYR A 301 0.67 -3.97 -6.34
CA TYR A 301 0.85 -4.01 -7.79
C TYR A 301 2.29 -4.33 -8.22
N VAL A 302 3.26 -3.56 -7.73
CA VAL A 302 4.67 -3.71 -8.10
C VAL A 302 5.23 -5.03 -7.57
N GLY A 303 4.95 -5.36 -6.30
CA GLY A 303 5.43 -6.58 -5.67
C GLY A 303 4.89 -7.84 -6.33
N SER A 304 3.58 -7.89 -6.59
CA SER A 304 2.95 -9.02 -7.27
C SER A 304 3.39 -9.14 -8.74
N GLY A 305 3.54 -8.01 -9.45
CA GLY A 305 4.02 -8.00 -10.83
C GLY A 305 5.45 -8.52 -10.97
N LEU A 306 6.35 -8.09 -10.06
CA LEU A 306 7.73 -8.58 -10.02
C LEU A 306 7.80 -10.07 -9.66
N ALA A 307 7.02 -10.53 -8.68
CA ALA A 307 6.91 -11.96 -8.37
C ALA A 307 6.43 -12.78 -9.56
N ALA A 308 5.32 -12.37 -10.19
CA ALA A 308 4.76 -13.03 -11.36
C ALA A 308 5.75 -13.10 -12.52
N SER A 309 6.61 -12.08 -12.68
CA SER A 309 7.59 -12.03 -13.76
C SER A 309 8.81 -12.90 -13.48
N PHE A 310 9.46 -12.76 -12.32
CA PHE A 310 10.82 -13.28 -12.15
C PHE A 310 10.89 -14.56 -11.33
N LEU A 311 9.93 -14.82 -10.44
CA LEU A 311 10.04 -15.95 -9.50
C LEU A 311 10.21 -17.29 -10.21
N ALA A 312 9.33 -17.59 -11.19
CA ALA A 312 9.37 -18.87 -11.89
C ALA A 312 10.70 -19.07 -12.62
N THR A 313 11.22 -18.01 -13.25
CA THR A 313 12.54 -18.03 -13.91
C THR A 313 13.67 -18.36 -12.95
N ILE A 314 13.63 -17.81 -11.73
CA ILE A 314 14.63 -18.09 -10.69
C ILE A 314 14.53 -19.54 -10.23
N VAL A 315 13.33 -20.00 -9.92
CA VAL A 315 13.08 -21.37 -9.46
C VAL A 315 13.54 -22.36 -10.53
N TYR A 316 13.24 -22.11 -11.80
CA TYR A 316 13.72 -22.93 -12.90
C TYR A 316 15.23 -22.86 -13.06
N GLY A 317 15.84 -21.68 -12.98
CA GLY A 317 17.28 -21.49 -13.06
C GLY A 317 18.06 -22.26 -11.98
N LEU A 318 17.52 -22.32 -10.75
CA LEU A 318 18.17 -22.98 -9.62
C LEU A 318 17.95 -24.50 -9.58
N TYR A 319 16.76 -24.97 -9.97
CA TYR A 319 16.36 -26.36 -9.73
C TYR A 319 16.10 -27.19 -10.99
N TRP A 320 15.97 -26.56 -12.16
CA TRP A 320 15.59 -27.25 -13.39
C TRP A 320 16.67 -27.18 -14.48
N ARG A 321 17.46 -28.26 -14.58
CA ARG A 321 18.55 -28.43 -15.56
C ARG A 321 18.16 -28.22 -17.03
N ARG A 322 16.86 -28.37 -17.36
CA ARG A 322 16.37 -28.29 -18.74
C ARG A 322 15.96 -26.88 -19.16
N VAL A 323 15.89 -25.92 -18.23
CA VAL A 323 15.50 -24.54 -18.53
C VAL A 323 16.47 -23.90 -19.52
N ASN A 324 15.94 -23.11 -20.45
CA ASN A 324 16.71 -22.35 -21.42
C ASN A 324 16.22 -20.89 -21.46
N ALA A 325 16.92 -20.03 -22.20
CA ALA A 325 16.59 -18.61 -22.29
C ALA A 325 15.16 -18.34 -22.78
N ALA A 326 14.67 -19.13 -23.74
CA ALA A 326 13.31 -18.99 -24.26
C ALA A 326 12.25 -19.34 -23.20
N GLY A 327 12.47 -20.40 -22.44
CA GLY A 327 11.63 -20.79 -21.31
C GLY A 327 11.60 -19.75 -20.20
N ALA A 328 12.76 -19.19 -19.86
CA ALA A 328 12.87 -18.07 -18.92
C ALA A 328 12.09 -16.83 -19.40
N MET A 329 12.23 -16.46 -20.67
CA MET A 329 11.44 -15.36 -21.25
C MET A 329 9.94 -15.67 -21.28
N GLY A 330 9.57 -16.92 -21.57
CA GLY A 330 8.19 -17.38 -21.55
C GLY A 330 7.54 -17.22 -20.18
N ALA A 331 8.25 -17.61 -19.12
CA ALA A 331 7.81 -17.39 -17.74
C ALA A 331 7.63 -15.90 -17.42
N MET A 332 8.66 -15.09 -17.73
CA MET A 332 8.63 -13.64 -17.46
C MET A 332 7.49 -12.93 -18.15
N LEU A 333 7.36 -13.12 -19.46
CA LEU A 333 6.34 -12.44 -20.26
C LEU A 333 4.95 -13.00 -19.96
N GLY A 334 4.81 -14.32 -19.77
CA GLY A 334 3.53 -14.95 -19.47
C GLY A 334 2.96 -14.47 -18.14
N GLY A 335 3.76 -14.49 -17.08
CA GLY A 335 3.35 -14.01 -15.76
C GLY A 335 3.04 -12.51 -15.73
N PHE A 336 3.94 -11.69 -16.30
CA PHE A 336 3.74 -10.23 -16.36
C PHE A 336 2.50 -9.85 -17.18
N SER A 337 2.30 -10.47 -18.35
CA SER A 337 1.20 -10.10 -19.25
C SER A 337 -0.17 -10.42 -18.65
N VAL A 338 -0.31 -11.58 -18.00
CA VAL A 338 -1.57 -11.96 -17.36
C VAL A 338 -1.83 -11.10 -16.12
N HIS A 339 -0.79 -10.83 -15.32
CA HIS A 339 -0.89 -9.90 -14.20
C HIS A 339 -1.36 -8.50 -14.65
N LEU A 340 -0.68 -7.92 -15.65
CA LEU A 340 -1.04 -6.62 -16.22
C LEU A 340 -2.44 -6.63 -16.83
N ALA A 341 -2.83 -7.69 -17.53
CA ALA A 341 -4.16 -7.82 -18.12
C ALA A 341 -5.28 -7.76 -17.08
N MET A 342 -5.08 -8.34 -15.89
CA MET A 342 -6.07 -8.26 -14.80
C MET A 342 -6.19 -6.85 -14.23
N TYR A 343 -5.09 -6.11 -14.09
CA TYR A 343 -5.11 -4.70 -13.67
C TYR A 343 -5.78 -3.80 -14.71
N VAL A 344 -5.45 -3.98 -15.99
CA VAL A 344 -6.08 -3.25 -17.10
C VAL A 344 -7.57 -3.58 -17.20
N THR A 345 -7.96 -4.85 -17.06
CA THR A 345 -9.37 -5.25 -17.02
C THR A 345 -10.09 -4.63 -15.81
N GLY A 346 -9.43 -4.58 -14.65
CA GLY A 346 -9.92 -3.90 -13.46
C GLY A 346 -10.20 -2.42 -13.70
N TYR A 347 -9.34 -1.72 -14.45
CA TYR A 347 -9.60 -0.32 -14.84
C TYR A 347 -10.92 -0.16 -15.61
N PHE A 348 -11.20 -1.05 -16.57
CA PHE A 348 -12.43 -0.97 -17.38
C PHE A 348 -13.68 -1.45 -16.63
N VAL A 349 -13.56 -2.45 -15.76
CA VAL A 349 -14.72 -3.07 -15.07
C VAL A 349 -15.02 -2.38 -13.74
N ASN A 350 -13.99 -2.07 -12.95
CA ASN A 350 -14.10 -1.54 -11.59
C ASN A 350 -13.85 -0.02 -11.52
N GLY A 351 -13.56 0.63 -12.65
CA GLY A 351 -13.35 2.08 -12.74
C GLY A 351 -12.02 2.60 -12.17
N SER A 352 -11.13 1.71 -11.69
CA SER A 352 -9.83 2.09 -11.13
C SER A 352 -8.76 1.05 -11.46
N PHE A 353 -7.58 1.53 -11.88
CA PHE A 353 -6.44 0.66 -12.19
C PHE A 353 -5.99 -0.13 -10.95
N PHE A 354 -6.04 0.49 -9.77
CA PHE A 354 -5.61 -0.13 -8.52
C PHE A 354 -6.66 -1.09 -7.92
N LYS A 355 -7.81 -1.25 -8.56
CA LYS A 355 -8.82 -2.27 -8.24
C LYS A 355 -8.81 -3.35 -9.33
N PRO A 356 -7.87 -4.31 -9.29
CA PRO A 356 -7.72 -5.29 -10.36
C PRO A 356 -8.95 -6.19 -10.48
N TYR A 357 -9.14 -6.77 -11.66
CA TYR A 357 -10.13 -7.81 -11.85
C TYR A 357 -9.70 -9.09 -11.13
N GLN A 358 -10.45 -9.47 -10.10
CA GLN A 358 -10.19 -10.67 -9.29
C GLN A 358 -10.88 -11.87 -9.93
N LEU A 359 -10.12 -12.65 -10.70
CA LEU A 359 -10.63 -13.90 -11.27
C LEU A 359 -10.66 -14.97 -10.17
N PHE A 360 -11.84 -15.56 -9.93
CA PHE A 360 -12.10 -16.52 -8.84
C PHE A 360 -11.79 -15.98 -7.43
N ASP A 361 -11.95 -14.68 -7.19
CA ASP A 361 -11.66 -14.02 -5.91
C ASP A 361 -10.21 -14.15 -5.43
N PHE A 362 -9.28 -14.48 -6.34
CA PHE A 362 -7.85 -14.46 -6.08
C PHE A 362 -7.24 -13.12 -6.46
N ASP A 363 -6.19 -12.75 -5.72
CA ASP A 363 -5.34 -11.63 -6.13
C ASP A 363 -4.60 -11.98 -7.44
N PRO A 364 -4.39 -11.00 -8.34
CA PRO A 364 -3.62 -11.16 -9.57
C PRO A 364 -2.29 -11.90 -9.43
N ILE A 365 -1.64 -11.86 -8.26
CA ILE A 365 -0.38 -12.57 -8.05
C ILE A 365 -0.49 -14.08 -8.26
N ILE A 366 -1.56 -14.72 -7.76
CA ILE A 366 -1.66 -16.18 -7.75
C ILE A 366 -1.79 -16.69 -9.18
N ILE A 367 -2.64 -16.04 -9.97
CA ILE A 367 -2.87 -16.38 -11.36
C ILE A 367 -1.65 -16.00 -12.21
N GLY A 368 -1.06 -14.82 -11.98
CA GLY A 368 0.16 -14.40 -12.65
C GLY A 368 1.31 -15.38 -12.42
N LEU A 369 1.53 -15.82 -11.17
CA LEU A 369 2.52 -16.84 -10.84
C LEU A 369 2.20 -18.17 -11.51
N PHE A 370 0.96 -18.65 -11.42
CA PHE A 370 0.56 -19.91 -12.04
C PHE A 370 0.85 -19.89 -13.55
N VAL A 371 0.46 -18.83 -14.25
CA VAL A 371 0.75 -18.67 -15.68
C VAL A 371 2.25 -18.56 -15.95
N SER A 372 3.01 -17.86 -15.11
CA SER A 372 4.48 -17.78 -15.21
C SER A 372 5.14 -19.15 -15.18
N PHE A 373 4.77 -20.01 -14.22
CA PHE A 373 5.28 -21.39 -14.17
C PHE A 373 4.83 -22.20 -15.39
N ILE A 374 3.54 -22.18 -15.74
CA ILE A 374 3.04 -22.98 -16.87
C ILE A 374 3.67 -22.55 -18.20
N SER A 375 3.71 -21.26 -18.48
CA SER A 375 4.33 -20.71 -19.70
C SER A 375 5.82 -21.04 -19.76
N GLY A 376 6.56 -20.88 -18.67
CA GLY A 376 7.97 -21.25 -18.60
C GLY A 376 8.20 -22.74 -18.86
N PHE A 377 7.38 -23.61 -18.26
CA PHE A 377 7.45 -25.05 -18.47
C PHE A 377 7.18 -25.45 -19.92
N VAL A 378 6.07 -24.96 -20.48
CA VAL A 378 5.64 -25.27 -21.85
C VAL A 378 6.67 -24.78 -22.86
N VAL A 379 7.10 -23.51 -22.77
CA VAL A 379 8.08 -22.94 -23.70
C VAL A 379 9.41 -23.65 -23.59
N THR A 380 9.88 -24.00 -22.39
CA THR A 380 11.12 -24.78 -22.22
C THR A 380 11.05 -26.13 -22.92
N LYS A 381 9.90 -26.83 -22.84
CA LYS A 381 9.70 -28.14 -23.48
C LYS A 381 9.59 -28.05 -24.99
N MET A 382 9.03 -26.96 -25.51
CA MET A 382 8.88 -26.73 -26.95
C MET A 382 10.17 -26.23 -27.62
N THR A 383 11.16 -25.79 -26.85
CA THR A 383 12.40 -25.20 -27.36
C THR A 383 13.61 -26.10 -27.13
N ALA A 384 14.71 -25.84 -27.86
CA ALA A 384 15.92 -26.66 -27.81
C ALA A 384 16.54 -26.72 -26.41
N PRO A 385 17.17 -27.85 -26.01
CA PRO A 385 17.86 -27.95 -24.73
C PRO A 385 18.99 -26.91 -24.60
N PRO A 386 19.26 -26.44 -23.37
CA PRO A 386 20.42 -25.58 -23.13
C PRO A 386 21.72 -26.35 -23.45
N PRO A 387 22.80 -25.64 -23.85
CA PRO A 387 24.11 -26.25 -24.06
C PRO A 387 24.57 -27.07 -22.85
N GLU A 388 25.06 -28.28 -23.10
CA GLU A 388 25.49 -29.21 -22.03
C GLU A 388 26.60 -28.61 -21.15
N GLU A 389 27.49 -27.80 -21.72
CA GLU A 389 28.56 -27.11 -20.99
C GLU A 389 28.00 -26.22 -19.86
N LEU A 390 26.93 -25.46 -20.14
CA LEU A 390 26.30 -24.60 -19.14
C LEU A 390 25.62 -25.42 -18.05
N VAL A 391 24.93 -26.50 -18.45
CA VAL A 391 24.27 -27.40 -17.49
C VAL A 391 25.31 -28.03 -16.57
N HIS A 392 26.43 -28.52 -17.13
CA HIS A 392 27.51 -29.09 -16.35
C HIS A 392 28.12 -28.07 -15.39
N LYS A 393 28.47 -26.87 -15.89
CA LYS A 393 29.08 -25.80 -15.10
C LYS A 393 28.24 -25.41 -13.87
N TYR A 394 26.93 -25.27 -14.02
CA TYR A 394 26.07 -24.74 -12.95
C TYR A 394 25.43 -25.81 -12.06
N PHE A 395 25.15 -27.01 -12.58
CA PHE A 395 24.47 -28.06 -11.80
C PHE A 395 25.38 -29.20 -11.33
N TYR A 396 26.59 -29.31 -11.86
CA TYR A 396 27.52 -30.38 -11.55
C TYR A 396 28.85 -29.77 -11.12
N THR A 397 28.97 -29.48 -9.82
CA THR A 397 30.25 -29.10 -9.21
C THR A 397 31.12 -30.34 -9.11
N THR A 398 32.27 -30.35 -9.78
CA THR A 398 33.28 -31.39 -9.60
C THR A 398 33.99 -31.13 -8.28
N LYS A 399 34.15 -32.15 -7.42
CA LYS A 399 34.82 -32.08 -6.10
C LYS A 399 36.27 -31.56 -6.11
N ALA A 400 36.83 -31.21 -7.26
CA ALA A 400 38.21 -30.75 -7.41
C ALA A 400 38.39 -29.24 -7.15
N ASP A 401 37.30 -28.44 -7.17
CA ASP A 401 37.36 -26.97 -7.05
C ASP A 401 36.69 -26.41 -5.77
N ALA A 402 36.40 -27.26 -4.78
CA ALA A 402 35.82 -26.90 -3.48
C ALA A 402 36.80 -27.23 -2.35
#